data_AF-A0A9P8BBM3-F1
#
_entry.id   AF-A0A9P8BBM3-F1
#
_cell.length_a   1.000
_cell.length_b   1.000
_cell.length_c   1.000
_cell.angle_alpha   90.00
_cell.angle_beta   90.00
_cell.angle_gamma   90.00
#
_symmetry.space_group_name_H-M   'P 1'
#
loop_
_entity.id
_entity.type
_entity.pdbx_description
1 polymer ?
#
loop_
_entity_poly.entity_id
_entity_poly.type
_entity_poly.pdbx_seq_one_letter_code
_entity_poly.pdbx_strand_id
1 'polypeptide(L)'
;MLHVVNDTIWATGTSVDHYSHRDVNVRNAMFILTCIMPVIAAAFAFFGVPNWSRRFTFFSFSKIVSLWFISIDIFGITLYLLPGQAPRILFIWGVLHGQIETALNMLLLGFNGHQALAAAWVFGLVQYGLTLSVESMVAAFAIVAIIGGANDFLIFEAMAYGKQWGLAAGAMCHIISGVTSFVGVSINIGVVPWNVITFFALWGHIFFILRYILAGPKLIRDPTVPEAELEFEDPLNNPLHNVHFSAQTIAKLIALALVGSTVVTLIIIYVL
;
A
#
# COMPACT_ATOMS: atom_id res chain seq x y z
N MET A 1 -24.16 -3.66 -7.76
CA MET A 1 -23.83 -2.81 -8.93
C MET A 1 -23.49 -1.42 -8.40
N LEU A 2 -22.31 -0.89 -8.74
CA LEU A 2 -21.85 0.43 -8.28
C LEU A 2 -22.82 1.54 -8.68
N HIS A 3 -23.22 2.37 -7.71
CA HIS A 3 -24.09 3.53 -7.94
C HIS A 3 -23.25 4.75 -8.30
N VAL A 4 -23.33 5.22 -9.56
CA VAL A 4 -22.52 6.33 -10.06
C VAL A 4 -23.40 7.52 -10.40
N VAL A 5 -23.09 8.69 -9.85
CA VAL A 5 -23.76 9.96 -10.13
C VAL A 5 -22.71 11.06 -10.24
N ASN A 6 -22.72 11.82 -11.35
CA ASN A 6 -21.83 12.96 -11.59
C ASN A 6 -20.34 12.65 -11.30
N ASP A 7 -19.80 11.63 -11.97
CA ASP A 7 -18.39 11.22 -11.85
C ASP A 7 -17.94 10.83 -10.42
N THR A 8 -18.89 10.35 -9.63
CA THR A 8 -18.68 9.94 -8.24
C THR A 8 -19.36 8.60 -8.01
N ILE A 9 -18.63 7.65 -7.41
CA ILE A 9 -19.22 6.43 -6.88
C ILE A 9 -19.83 6.77 -5.52
N TRP A 10 -21.11 6.45 -5.35
CA TRP A 10 -21.83 6.58 -4.10
C TRP A 10 -21.97 5.20 -3.48
N ALA A 11 -21.49 5.06 -2.25
CA ALA A 11 -21.62 3.81 -1.51
C ALA A 11 -23.10 3.48 -1.33
N THR A 12 -23.50 2.26 -1.70
CA THR A 12 -24.86 1.78 -1.46
C THR A 12 -25.03 1.35 0.01
N GLY A 13 -26.26 1.08 0.47
CA GLY A 13 -26.53 0.65 1.85
C GLY A 13 -26.99 1.76 2.80
N THR A 14 -26.93 1.50 4.11
CA THR A 14 -27.49 2.40 5.14
C THR A 14 -26.66 3.68 5.26
N SER A 15 -27.28 4.85 5.05
CA SER A 15 -26.60 6.15 5.22
C SER A 15 -26.05 6.30 6.64
N VAL A 16 -24.94 7.05 6.76
CA VAL A 16 -24.30 7.32 8.06
C VAL A 16 -25.27 7.97 9.05
N ASP A 17 -26.20 8.78 8.54
CA ASP A 17 -27.19 9.52 9.34
C ASP A 17 -28.22 8.61 10.02
N HIS A 18 -28.28 7.33 9.64
CA HIS A 18 -29.20 6.35 10.21
C HIS A 18 -28.58 5.53 11.35
N TYR A 19 -27.30 5.72 11.67
CA TYR A 19 -26.66 5.05 12.81
C TYR A 19 -26.89 5.83 14.12
N SER A 20 -26.85 5.10 15.25
CA SER A 20 -26.96 5.75 16.55
C SER A 20 -25.76 6.66 16.85
N HIS A 21 -25.92 7.65 17.72
CA HIS A 21 -24.81 8.51 18.15
C HIS A 21 -23.62 7.72 18.71
N ARG A 22 -23.89 6.60 19.39
CA ARG A 22 -22.84 5.71 19.90
C ARG A 22 -22.05 5.11 18.74
N ASP A 23 -22.72 4.60 17.72
CA ASP A 23 -22.05 3.96 16.58
C ASP A 23 -21.19 4.98 15.82
N VAL A 24 -21.73 6.18 15.57
CA VAL A 24 -20.97 7.28 14.95
C VAL A 24 -19.73 7.64 15.77
N ASN A 25 -19.84 7.74 17.09
CA ASN A 25 -18.69 8.03 17.95
C ASN A 25 -17.64 6.90 17.94
N VAL A 26 -18.08 5.64 17.94
CA VAL A 26 -17.18 4.48 17.81
C VAL A 26 -16.47 4.50 16.46
N ARG A 27 -17.18 4.80 15.36
CA ARG A 27 -16.60 5.00 14.02
C ARG A 27 -15.46 5.99 14.06
N ASN A 28 -15.73 7.17 14.60
CA ASN A 28 -14.81 8.29 14.57
C ASN A 28 -13.59 7.98 15.42
N ALA A 29 -13.77 7.39 16.60
CA ALA A 29 -12.67 6.95 17.44
C ALA A 29 -11.79 5.91 16.74
N MET A 30 -12.39 4.88 16.13
CA MET A 30 -11.65 3.85 15.40
C MET A 30 -10.91 4.42 14.20
N PHE A 31 -11.56 5.32 13.45
CA PHE A 31 -10.95 6.00 12.32
C PHE A 31 -9.75 6.84 12.75
N ILE A 32 -9.90 7.68 13.79
CA ILE A 32 -8.81 8.50 14.34
C ILE A 32 -7.63 7.61 14.74
N LEU A 33 -7.89 6.49 15.44
CA LEU A 33 -6.83 5.56 15.83
C LEU A 33 -6.20 4.83 14.63
N THR A 34 -6.96 4.62 13.55
CA THR A 34 -6.50 4.02 12.30
C THR A 34 -5.61 4.98 11.51
N CYS A 35 -5.91 6.28 11.48
CA CYS A 35 -5.15 7.29 10.74
C CYS A 35 -3.95 7.87 11.48
N ILE A 36 -4.01 8.02 12.81
CA ILE A 36 -2.87 8.54 13.59
C ILE A 36 -1.66 7.58 13.51
N MET A 37 -1.92 6.26 13.48
CA MET A 37 -0.86 5.27 13.60
C MET A 37 0.10 5.23 12.39
N PRO A 38 -0.36 5.30 11.13
CA PRO A 38 0.52 5.47 9.98
C PRO A 38 1.47 6.66 10.07
N VAL A 39 1.03 7.81 10.60
CA VAL A 39 1.91 8.99 10.77
C VAL A 39 3.02 8.70 11.78
N ILE A 40 2.65 8.09 12.92
CA ILE A 40 3.61 7.67 13.93
C ILE A 40 4.58 6.63 13.33
N ALA A 41 4.06 5.65 12.61
CA ALA A 41 4.85 4.62 11.94
C ALA A 41 5.80 5.20 10.88
N ALA A 42 5.34 6.19 10.11
CA ALA A 42 6.16 6.90 9.14
C ALA A 42 7.35 7.58 9.81
N ALA A 43 7.14 8.22 10.97
CA ALA A 43 8.23 8.82 11.74
C ALA A 43 9.23 7.75 12.23
N PHE A 44 8.75 6.64 12.79
CA PHE A 44 9.63 5.53 13.20
C PHE A 44 10.39 4.91 12.02
N ALA A 45 9.75 4.71 10.87
CA ALA A 45 10.40 4.20 9.68
C ALA A 45 11.46 5.18 9.13
N PHE A 46 11.20 6.49 9.22
CA PHE A 46 12.12 7.53 8.74
C PHE A 46 13.34 7.70 9.66
N PHE A 47 13.12 7.73 10.98
CA PHE A 47 14.18 7.98 11.98
C PHE A 47 14.82 6.70 12.53
N GLY A 48 14.22 5.53 12.30
CA GLY A 48 14.70 4.24 12.84
C GLY A 48 15.98 3.71 12.20
N VAL A 49 16.58 4.43 11.24
CA VAL A 49 17.80 4.02 10.54
C VAL A 49 19.02 4.82 11.06
N PRO A 50 20.12 4.16 11.44
CA PRO A 50 21.39 4.84 11.72
C PRO A 50 21.80 5.73 10.52
N ASN A 51 22.33 6.93 10.75
CA ASN A 51 22.78 7.86 9.70
C ASN A 51 21.68 8.46 8.78
N TRP A 52 20.44 8.61 9.28
CA TRP A 52 19.31 9.19 8.53
C TRP A 52 19.60 10.55 7.85
N SER A 53 20.54 11.33 8.38
CA SER A 53 20.93 12.68 7.92
C SER A 53 21.87 12.70 6.69
N ARG A 54 22.40 11.57 6.22
CA ARG A 54 23.31 11.53 5.05
C ARG A 54 22.55 11.66 3.72
N ARG A 55 23.09 12.44 2.76
CA ARG A 55 22.43 12.73 1.46
C ARG A 55 22.15 11.51 0.57
N PHE A 56 22.94 10.43 0.67
CA PHE A 56 22.74 9.22 -0.15
C PHE A 56 21.67 8.27 0.40
N THR A 57 21.21 8.46 1.64
CA THR A 57 20.21 7.58 2.27
C THR A 57 18.78 7.99 1.96
N PHE A 58 18.53 9.04 1.18
CA PHE A 58 17.17 9.58 0.92
C PHE A 58 16.23 8.59 0.20
N PHE A 59 16.76 7.61 -0.53
CA PHE A 59 15.97 6.63 -1.28
C PHE A 59 15.99 5.21 -0.68
N SER A 60 16.15 5.10 0.64
CA SER A 60 16.17 3.81 1.33
C SER A 60 14.81 3.13 1.39
N PHE A 61 14.81 1.80 1.49
CA PHE A 61 13.61 1.01 1.73
C PHE A 61 12.77 1.60 2.88
N SER A 62 13.37 1.90 4.03
CA SER A 62 12.66 2.49 5.18
C SER A 62 12.06 3.87 4.89
N LYS A 63 12.71 4.71 4.08
CA LYS A 63 12.16 6.03 3.71
C LYS A 63 11.02 5.90 2.70
N ILE A 64 11.10 4.98 1.74
CA ILE A 64 9.96 4.71 0.85
C ILE A 64 8.80 4.07 1.63
N VAL A 65 9.08 3.19 2.60
CA VAL A 65 8.06 2.66 3.53
C VAL A 65 7.44 3.79 4.37
N SER A 66 8.22 4.79 4.79
CA SER A 66 7.69 5.97 5.45
C SER A 66 6.70 6.73 4.55
N LEU A 67 7.04 6.93 3.27
CA LEU A 67 6.12 7.49 2.29
C LEU A 67 4.89 6.59 2.08
N TRP A 68 5.05 5.28 2.11
CA TRP A 68 3.95 4.32 2.00
C TRP A 68 2.95 4.51 3.13
N PHE A 69 3.41 4.56 4.39
CA PHE A 69 2.55 4.87 5.53
C PHE A 69 1.87 6.23 5.42
N ILE A 70 2.59 7.29 4.98
CA ILE A 70 1.99 8.61 4.76
C ILE A 70 0.89 8.56 3.70
N SER A 71 1.11 7.82 2.60
CA SER A 71 0.12 7.70 1.54
C SER A 71 -1.12 6.91 1.96
N ILE A 72 -0.97 5.88 2.80
CA ILE A 72 -2.09 5.17 3.43
C ILE A 72 -2.93 6.14 4.26
N ASP A 73 -2.28 7.00 5.05
CA ASP A 73 -2.99 8.00 5.86
C ASP A 73 -3.76 9.01 5.01
N ILE A 74 -3.11 9.61 4.01
CA ILE A 74 -3.74 10.58 3.10
C ILE A 74 -4.96 9.97 2.41
N PHE A 75 -4.84 8.72 1.94
CA PHE A 75 -5.94 8.01 1.31
C PHE A 75 -7.07 7.73 2.31
N GLY A 76 -6.74 7.24 3.51
CA GLY A 76 -7.71 6.98 4.59
C GLY A 76 -8.46 8.23 5.05
N ILE A 77 -7.76 9.35 5.25
CA ILE A 77 -8.35 10.65 5.57
C ILE A 77 -9.29 11.11 4.48
N THR A 78 -8.90 10.97 3.22
CA THR A 78 -9.75 11.37 2.09
C THR A 78 -11.04 10.56 2.04
N LEU A 79 -10.97 9.23 2.24
CA LEU A 79 -12.15 8.37 2.33
C LEU A 79 -13.09 8.78 3.47
N TYR A 80 -12.55 9.20 4.61
CA TYR A 80 -13.35 9.61 5.75
C TYR A 80 -14.01 10.99 5.56
N LEU A 81 -13.27 11.95 5.02
CA LEU A 81 -13.78 13.30 4.74
C LEU A 81 -14.84 13.31 3.63
N LEU A 82 -14.89 12.26 2.81
CA LEU A 82 -15.87 12.06 1.74
C LEU A 82 -16.78 10.86 2.06
N PRO A 83 -17.62 10.94 3.12
CA PRO A 83 -18.34 9.77 3.63
C PRO A 83 -19.31 9.22 2.57
N GLY A 84 -19.01 8.02 2.09
CA GLY A 84 -19.81 7.34 1.06
C GLY A 84 -19.68 7.94 -0.34
N GLN A 85 -18.72 8.83 -0.56
CA GLN A 85 -18.44 9.46 -1.85
C GLN A 85 -17.01 9.12 -2.28
N ALA A 86 -16.89 8.48 -3.42
CA ALA A 86 -15.62 8.22 -4.09
C ALA A 86 -15.59 8.94 -5.44
N PRO A 87 -15.29 10.25 -5.44
CA PRO A 87 -15.08 11.00 -6.67
C PRO A 87 -13.77 10.59 -7.36
N ARG A 88 -13.61 10.93 -8.64
CA ARG A 88 -12.38 10.64 -9.42
C ARG A 88 -11.07 11.06 -8.75
N ILE A 89 -11.09 12.15 -7.97
CA ILE A 89 -9.91 12.62 -7.22
C ILE A 89 -9.39 11.56 -6.22
N LEU A 90 -10.25 10.71 -5.66
CA LEU A 90 -9.83 9.61 -4.80
C LEU A 90 -8.95 8.60 -5.56
N PHE A 91 -9.28 8.34 -6.83
CA PHE A 91 -8.51 7.42 -7.67
C PHE A 91 -7.20 8.03 -8.13
N ILE A 92 -7.14 9.35 -8.28
CA ILE A 92 -5.88 10.09 -8.45
C ILE A 92 -4.97 9.88 -7.23
N TRP A 93 -5.51 9.97 -6.00
CA TRP A 93 -4.74 9.62 -4.79
C TRP A 93 -4.29 8.16 -4.79
N GLY A 94 -5.14 7.25 -5.28
CA GLY A 94 -4.78 5.85 -5.49
C GLY A 94 -3.60 5.67 -6.46
N VAL A 95 -3.53 6.45 -7.55
CA VAL A 95 -2.37 6.45 -8.45
C VAL A 95 -1.10 6.91 -7.72
N LEU A 96 -1.17 7.99 -6.94
CA LEU A 96 -0.03 8.49 -6.17
C LEU A 96 0.48 7.45 -5.16
N HIS A 97 -0.43 6.73 -4.50
CA HIS A 97 -0.10 5.59 -3.64
C HIS A 97 0.59 4.48 -4.44
N GLY A 98 0.05 4.11 -5.60
CA GLY A 98 0.63 3.10 -6.49
C GLY A 98 2.03 3.47 -7.02
N GLN A 99 2.35 4.76 -7.16
CA GLN A 99 3.72 5.19 -7.50
C GLN A 99 4.71 4.82 -6.39
N ILE A 100 4.33 4.99 -5.13
CA ILE A 100 5.16 4.65 -3.97
C ILE A 100 5.39 3.14 -3.92
N GLU A 101 4.34 2.35 -4.15
CA GLU A 101 4.43 0.89 -4.20
C GLU A 101 5.25 0.39 -5.39
N THR A 102 5.16 1.07 -6.53
CA THR A 102 6.03 0.79 -7.68
C THR A 102 7.49 1.03 -7.32
N ALA A 103 7.80 2.13 -6.63
CA ALA A 103 9.15 2.38 -6.15
C ALA A 103 9.61 1.30 -5.16
N LEU A 104 8.74 0.87 -4.23
CA LEU A 104 9.01 -0.24 -3.31
C LEU A 104 9.30 -1.54 -4.07
N ASN A 105 8.45 -1.94 -5.02
CA ASN A 105 8.63 -3.14 -5.82
C ASN A 105 9.97 -3.13 -6.56
N MET A 106 10.34 -2.00 -7.16
CA MET A 106 11.63 -1.88 -7.84
C MET A 106 12.81 -1.98 -6.87
N LEU A 107 12.75 -1.32 -5.72
CA LEU A 107 13.79 -1.46 -4.70
C LEU A 107 13.91 -2.90 -4.19
N LEU A 108 12.77 -3.57 -3.95
CA LEU A 108 12.71 -4.97 -3.52
C LEU A 108 13.34 -5.92 -4.54
N LEU A 109 13.12 -5.68 -5.83
CA LEU A 109 13.71 -6.45 -6.93
C LEU A 109 15.20 -6.12 -7.18
N GLY A 110 15.81 -5.26 -6.38
CA GLY A 110 17.25 -4.96 -6.43
C GLY A 110 17.64 -3.83 -7.37
N PHE A 111 16.67 -3.07 -7.91
CA PHE A 111 16.97 -1.88 -8.70
C PHE A 111 17.45 -0.74 -7.78
N ASN A 112 18.27 0.16 -8.33
CA ASN A 112 18.72 1.32 -7.58
C ASN A 112 17.61 2.40 -7.47
N GLY A 113 17.80 3.36 -6.55
CA GLY A 113 16.80 4.40 -6.28
C GLY A 113 16.38 5.22 -7.51
N HIS A 114 17.30 5.53 -8.42
CA HIS A 114 16.96 6.28 -9.64
C HIS A 114 16.06 5.48 -10.59
N GLN A 115 16.37 4.19 -10.76
CA GLN A 115 15.54 3.28 -11.56
C GLN A 115 14.15 3.10 -10.93
N ALA A 116 14.08 2.97 -9.60
CA ALA A 116 12.82 2.86 -8.88
C ALA A 116 11.94 4.12 -9.05
N LEU A 117 12.53 5.32 -8.95
CA LEU A 117 11.82 6.57 -9.18
C LEU A 117 11.37 6.73 -10.62
N ALA A 118 12.22 6.40 -11.60
CA ALA A 118 11.87 6.48 -13.00
C ALA A 118 10.68 5.56 -13.32
N ALA A 119 10.70 4.32 -12.81
CA ALA A 119 9.60 3.39 -12.95
C ALA A 119 8.32 3.90 -12.28
N ALA A 120 8.41 4.44 -11.05
CA ALA A 120 7.28 5.04 -10.36
C ALA A 120 6.68 6.24 -11.11
N TRP A 121 7.51 7.08 -11.73
CA TRP A 121 7.04 8.18 -12.57
C TRP A 121 6.35 7.71 -13.85
N VAL A 122 6.94 6.75 -14.57
CA VAL A 122 6.33 6.19 -15.78
C VAL A 122 5.00 5.51 -15.45
N PHE A 123 4.97 4.72 -14.37
CA PHE A 123 3.76 4.08 -13.86
C PHE A 123 2.69 5.12 -13.55
N GLY A 124 3.02 6.16 -12.77
CA GLY A 124 2.09 7.21 -12.41
C GLY A 124 1.55 7.97 -13.62
N LEU A 125 2.41 8.32 -14.58
CA LEU A 125 2.00 9.00 -15.81
C LEU A 125 0.98 8.17 -16.60
N VAL A 126 1.26 6.87 -16.79
CA VAL A 126 0.37 5.97 -17.52
C VAL A 126 -0.96 5.80 -16.76
N GLN A 127 -0.91 5.49 -15.47
CA GLN A 127 -2.11 5.22 -14.70
C GLN A 127 -2.96 6.49 -14.47
N TYR A 128 -2.33 7.65 -14.31
CA TYR A 128 -3.00 8.95 -14.25
C TYR A 128 -3.67 9.27 -15.59
N GLY A 129 -2.96 9.09 -16.71
CA GLY A 129 -3.51 9.26 -18.05
C GLY A 129 -4.73 8.36 -18.30
N LEU A 130 -4.66 7.09 -17.91
CA LEU A 130 -5.79 6.16 -17.98
C LEU A 130 -6.95 6.61 -17.09
N THR A 131 -6.67 6.97 -15.83
CA THR A 131 -7.69 7.38 -14.86
C THR A 131 -8.41 8.66 -15.29
N LEU A 132 -7.75 9.58 -15.98
CA LEU A 132 -8.38 10.80 -16.50
C LEU A 132 -9.10 10.61 -17.83
N SER A 133 -8.63 9.70 -18.69
CA SER A 133 -9.16 9.53 -20.05
C SER A 133 -10.38 8.63 -20.13
N VAL A 134 -10.60 7.73 -19.15
CA VAL A 134 -11.77 6.86 -19.15
C VAL A 134 -13.03 7.62 -18.72
N GLU A 135 -14.05 7.63 -19.59
CA GLU A 135 -15.32 8.32 -19.33
C GLU A 135 -16.08 7.67 -18.17
N SER A 136 -16.05 6.34 -18.07
CA SER A 136 -16.76 5.60 -17.03
C SER A 136 -16.01 5.61 -15.70
N MET A 137 -16.68 6.06 -14.65
CA MET A 137 -16.16 6.01 -13.29
C MET A 137 -15.95 4.57 -12.78
N VAL A 138 -16.78 3.62 -13.24
CA VAL A 138 -16.60 2.19 -12.95
C VAL A 138 -15.32 1.66 -13.59
N ALA A 139 -15.00 2.11 -14.81
CA ALA A 139 -13.76 1.75 -15.48
C ALA A 139 -12.55 2.38 -14.78
N ALA A 140 -12.63 3.65 -14.35
CA ALA A 140 -11.59 4.29 -13.55
C ALA A 140 -11.30 3.51 -12.25
N PHE A 141 -12.37 3.15 -11.52
CA PHE A 141 -12.28 2.29 -10.33
C PHE A 141 -11.60 0.96 -10.65
N ALA A 142 -12.07 0.24 -11.67
CA ALA A 142 -11.55 -1.08 -12.00
C ALA A 142 -10.07 -1.03 -12.39
N ILE A 143 -9.67 -0.06 -13.23
CA ILE A 143 -8.28 0.10 -13.66
C ILE A 143 -7.37 0.39 -12.45
N VAL A 144 -7.76 1.32 -11.59
CA VAL A 144 -6.94 1.69 -10.43
C VAL A 144 -6.89 0.57 -9.41
N ALA A 145 -8.01 -0.09 -9.12
CA ALA A 145 -8.06 -1.23 -8.18
C ALA A 145 -7.24 -2.42 -8.71
N ILE A 146 -7.35 -2.77 -9.99
CA ILE A 146 -6.60 -3.88 -10.59
C ILE A 146 -5.10 -3.60 -10.56
N ILE A 147 -4.68 -2.46 -11.13
CA ILE A 147 -3.26 -2.14 -11.28
C ILE A 147 -2.63 -1.80 -9.91
N GLY A 148 -3.32 -1.00 -9.08
CA GLY A 148 -2.87 -0.66 -7.73
C GLY A 148 -2.79 -1.90 -6.86
N GLY A 149 -3.85 -2.70 -6.79
CA GLY A 149 -3.84 -3.95 -6.02
C GLY A 149 -2.79 -4.94 -6.52
N ALA A 150 -2.47 -4.97 -7.82
CA ALA A 150 -1.39 -5.82 -8.32
C ALA A 150 -0.02 -5.40 -7.76
N ASN A 151 0.22 -4.12 -7.47
CA ASN A 151 1.44 -3.72 -6.78
C ASN A 151 1.49 -4.27 -5.35
N ASP A 152 0.39 -4.24 -4.61
CA ASP A 152 0.30 -4.80 -3.26
C ASP A 152 0.54 -6.31 -3.24
N PHE A 153 -0.12 -7.04 -4.15
CA PHE A 153 0.09 -8.46 -4.32
C PHE A 153 1.54 -8.78 -4.70
N LEU A 154 2.16 -7.98 -5.57
CA LEU A 154 3.55 -8.17 -5.96
C LEU A 154 4.52 -7.99 -4.78
N ILE A 155 4.29 -7.00 -3.90
CA ILE A 155 5.08 -6.82 -2.67
C ILE A 155 4.95 -8.07 -1.79
N PHE A 156 3.72 -8.55 -1.56
CA PHE A 156 3.47 -9.76 -0.79
C PHE A 156 4.19 -10.98 -1.38
N GLU A 157 4.01 -11.22 -2.68
CA GLU A 157 4.56 -12.37 -3.38
C GLU A 157 6.09 -12.35 -3.42
N ALA A 158 6.71 -11.18 -3.64
CA ALA A 158 8.16 -11.03 -3.61
C ALA A 158 8.74 -11.34 -2.22
N MET A 159 8.09 -10.85 -1.16
CA MET A 159 8.50 -11.14 0.22
C MET A 159 8.33 -12.61 0.58
N ALA A 160 7.21 -13.24 0.18
CA ALA A 160 6.96 -14.65 0.40
C ALA A 160 7.97 -15.53 -0.36
N TYR A 161 8.27 -15.19 -1.63
CA TYR A 161 9.28 -15.87 -2.43
C TYR A 161 10.67 -15.77 -1.78
N GLY A 162 11.04 -14.60 -1.27
CA GLY A 162 12.26 -14.38 -0.50
C GLY A 162 12.25 -14.94 0.93
N LYS A 163 11.20 -15.68 1.31
CA LYS A 163 11.00 -16.29 2.65
C LYS A 163 10.99 -15.28 3.79
N GLN A 164 10.69 -14.01 3.51
CA GLN A 164 10.53 -12.95 4.51
C GLN A 164 9.12 -12.99 5.09
N TRP A 165 8.73 -14.11 5.70
CA TRP A 165 7.35 -14.40 6.08
C TRP A 165 6.70 -13.35 7.01
N GLY A 166 7.49 -12.70 7.89
CA GLY A 166 6.99 -11.62 8.73
C GLY A 166 6.59 -10.38 7.90
N LEU A 167 7.44 -9.98 6.95
CA LEU A 167 7.14 -8.88 6.03
C LEU A 167 6.01 -9.23 5.06
N ALA A 168 5.97 -10.48 4.58
CA ALA A 168 4.87 -10.97 3.75
C ALA A 168 3.53 -10.94 4.51
N ALA A 169 3.51 -11.34 5.79
CA ALA A 169 2.32 -11.20 6.63
C ALA A 169 1.90 -9.72 6.77
N GLY A 170 2.87 -8.81 6.95
CA GLY A 170 2.61 -7.38 6.93
C GLY A 170 2.00 -6.87 5.61
N ALA A 171 2.53 -7.30 4.47
CA ALA A 171 1.98 -6.95 3.15
C ALA A 171 0.57 -7.53 2.92
N MET A 172 0.31 -8.76 3.37
CA MET A 172 -1.03 -9.36 3.33
C MET A 172 -2.04 -8.58 4.20
N CYS A 173 -1.60 -8.14 5.38
CA CYS A 173 -2.40 -7.26 6.23
C CYS A 173 -2.74 -5.93 5.53
N HIS A 174 -1.82 -5.36 4.75
CA HIS A 174 -2.11 -4.18 3.93
C HIS A 174 -3.13 -4.48 2.82
N ILE A 175 -2.96 -5.59 2.08
CA ILE A 175 -3.93 -6.04 1.07
C ILE A 175 -5.34 -6.15 1.68
N ILE A 176 -5.47 -6.79 2.84
CA ILE A 176 -6.76 -6.92 3.53
C ILE A 176 -7.34 -5.53 3.84
N SER A 177 -6.54 -4.61 4.38
CA SER A 177 -6.96 -3.24 4.68
C SER A 177 -7.36 -2.44 3.43
N GLY A 178 -6.68 -2.66 2.30
CA GLY A 178 -7.00 -2.07 1.01
C GLY A 178 -8.34 -2.60 0.50
N VAL A 179 -8.53 -3.92 0.49
CA VAL A 179 -9.78 -4.57 0.08
C VAL A 179 -10.95 -4.07 0.92
N THR A 180 -10.81 -4.01 2.25
CA THR A 180 -11.88 -3.52 3.12
C THR A 180 -12.21 -2.06 2.87
N SER A 181 -11.21 -1.22 2.57
CA SER A 181 -11.40 0.18 2.16
C SER A 181 -12.17 0.30 0.83
N PHE A 182 -11.81 -0.47 -0.20
CA PHE A 182 -12.50 -0.47 -1.50
C PHE A 182 -13.92 -1.05 -1.43
N VAL A 183 -14.15 -2.03 -0.55
CA VAL A 183 -15.49 -2.51 -0.22
C VAL A 183 -16.31 -1.38 0.42
N GLY A 184 -15.72 -0.62 1.35
CA GLY A 184 -16.36 0.54 2.00
C GLY A 184 -16.71 1.68 1.02
N VAL A 185 -15.92 1.86 -0.05
CA VAL A 185 -16.24 2.76 -1.17
C VAL A 185 -17.50 2.30 -1.91
N SER A 186 -17.70 0.99 -2.05
CA SER A 186 -18.75 0.40 -2.86
C SER A 186 -20.07 0.23 -2.09
N ILE A 187 -19.99 -0.19 -0.82
CA ILE A 187 -21.13 -0.31 0.10
C ILE A 187 -20.76 0.20 1.49
N ASN A 188 -21.65 0.99 2.07
CA ASN A 188 -21.61 1.43 3.45
C ASN A 188 -22.16 0.32 4.38
N ILE A 189 -21.40 -0.76 4.54
CA ILE A 189 -21.81 -1.99 5.27
C ILE A 189 -21.59 -1.83 6.77
N GLY A 190 -22.31 -0.95 7.47
CA GLY A 190 -22.30 -0.94 8.92
C GLY A 190 -20.97 -0.47 9.55
N VAL A 191 -21.09 0.30 10.62
CA VAL A 191 -19.97 1.05 11.17
C VAL A 191 -18.89 0.20 11.86
N VAL A 192 -19.24 -0.93 12.47
CA VAL A 192 -18.35 -1.58 13.43
C VAL A 192 -17.50 -2.72 12.83
N PRO A 193 -18.07 -3.71 12.12
CA PRO A 193 -17.29 -4.91 11.75
C PRO A 193 -16.15 -4.63 10.77
N TRP A 194 -16.38 -3.82 9.73
CA TRP A 194 -15.36 -3.55 8.72
C TRP A 194 -14.28 -2.59 9.20
N ASN A 195 -14.66 -1.57 9.98
CA ASN A 195 -13.66 -0.70 10.60
C ASN A 195 -12.77 -1.48 11.58
N VAL A 196 -13.30 -2.51 12.25
CA VAL A 196 -12.50 -3.43 13.07
C VAL A 196 -11.52 -4.23 12.22
N ILE A 197 -11.97 -4.77 11.08
CA ILE A 197 -11.08 -5.52 10.17
C ILE A 197 -9.99 -4.59 9.62
N THR A 198 -10.36 -3.42 9.08
CA THR A 198 -9.41 -2.41 8.59
C THR A 198 -8.43 -1.99 9.68
N PHE A 199 -8.91 -1.74 10.90
CA PHE A 199 -8.06 -1.40 12.04
C PHE A 199 -7.03 -2.49 12.32
N PHE A 200 -7.45 -3.73 12.55
CA PHE A 200 -6.52 -4.82 12.87
C PHE A 200 -5.59 -5.16 11.70
N ALA A 201 -6.09 -5.07 10.47
CA ALA A 201 -5.29 -5.27 9.27
C ALA A 201 -4.20 -4.19 9.17
N LEU A 202 -4.54 -2.91 9.26
CA LEU A 202 -3.55 -1.82 9.19
C LEU A 202 -2.55 -1.87 10.36
N TRP A 203 -3.01 -2.16 11.57
CA TRP A 203 -2.11 -2.29 12.73
C TRP A 203 -1.19 -3.50 12.61
N GLY A 204 -1.69 -4.63 12.10
CA GLY A 204 -0.87 -5.79 11.77
C GLY A 204 0.20 -5.44 10.74
N HIS A 205 -0.19 -4.75 9.67
CA HIS A 205 0.72 -4.24 8.64
C HIS A 205 1.85 -3.40 9.25
N ILE A 206 1.49 -2.34 9.99
CA ILE A 206 2.46 -1.45 10.65
C ILE A 206 3.38 -2.23 11.58
N PHE A 207 2.83 -3.11 12.43
CA PHE A 207 3.59 -3.90 13.39
C PHE A 207 4.66 -4.75 12.70
N PHE A 208 4.28 -5.52 11.67
CA PHE A 208 5.21 -6.42 10.99
C PHE A 208 6.32 -5.68 10.25
N ILE A 209 5.96 -4.58 9.57
CA ILE A 209 6.92 -3.78 8.81
C ILE A 209 7.88 -3.02 9.75
N LEU A 210 7.37 -2.34 10.78
CA LEU A 210 8.22 -1.61 11.72
C LEU A 210 9.10 -2.54 12.54
N ARG A 211 8.62 -3.72 12.94
CA ARG A 211 9.44 -4.70 13.64
C ARG A 211 10.69 -5.04 12.84
N TYR A 212 10.58 -5.20 11.53
CA TYR A 212 11.72 -5.46 10.66
C TYR A 212 12.68 -4.26 10.60
N ILE A 213 12.14 -3.05 10.37
CA ILE A 213 12.94 -1.83 10.26
C ILE A 213 13.71 -1.55 11.56
N LEU A 214 13.03 -1.66 12.71
CA LEU A 214 13.60 -1.34 14.03
C LEU A 214 14.51 -2.44 14.58
N ALA A 215 14.25 -3.72 14.27
CA ALA A 215 15.17 -4.80 14.66
C ALA A 215 16.50 -4.73 13.88
N GLY A 216 16.54 -3.96 12.80
CA GLY A 216 17.56 -4.02 11.78
C GLY A 216 17.49 -5.36 11.03
N PRO A 217 17.87 -5.42 9.75
CA PRO A 217 18.13 -6.71 9.13
C PRO A 217 19.17 -7.42 9.99
N LYS A 218 18.83 -8.59 10.53
CA LYS A 218 19.85 -9.56 10.92
C LYS A 218 20.53 -9.98 9.62
N LEU A 219 21.47 -9.16 9.16
CA LEU A 219 22.42 -9.51 8.13
C LEU A 219 23.03 -10.84 8.57
N ILE A 220 22.74 -11.90 7.83
CA ILE A 220 23.56 -13.10 7.87
C ILE A 220 24.90 -12.62 7.30
N ARG A 221 25.81 -12.23 8.20
CA ARG A 221 27.08 -11.60 7.86
C ARG A 221 27.94 -12.64 7.17
N ASP A 222 28.36 -12.38 5.95
CA ASP A 222 29.49 -13.10 5.38
C ASP A 222 30.77 -12.62 6.10
N PRO A 223 31.48 -13.48 6.84
CA PRO A 223 32.69 -13.08 7.57
C PRO A 223 33.89 -12.75 6.66
N THR A 224 33.75 -12.89 5.35
CA THR A 224 34.84 -12.69 4.38
C THR A 224 34.91 -11.27 3.80
N VAL A 225 33.90 -10.43 4.01
CA VAL A 225 33.86 -9.04 3.49
C VAL A 225 34.61 -8.09 4.43
N PRO A 226 35.65 -7.36 3.95
CA PRO A 226 36.41 -6.40 4.77
C PRO A 226 35.55 -5.24 5.27
N GLU A 227 35.76 -4.79 6.52
CA GLU A 227 35.01 -3.68 7.14
C GLU A 227 35.02 -2.36 6.34
N ALA A 228 36.05 -2.12 5.54
CA ALA A 228 36.17 -0.92 4.71
C ALA A 228 35.28 -0.95 3.45
N GLU A 229 34.88 -2.13 2.98
CA GLU A 229 33.90 -2.27 1.88
C GLU A 229 32.46 -2.14 2.41
N LEU A 230 32.25 -2.38 3.72
CA LEU A 230 30.99 -2.15 4.42
C LEU A 230 30.63 -0.66 4.57
N GLU A 231 31.60 0.26 4.47
CA GLU A 231 31.32 1.72 4.47
C GLU A 231 30.59 2.18 3.20
N PHE A 232 30.61 1.38 2.15
CA PHE A 232 29.89 1.62 0.89
C PHE A 232 28.80 0.57 0.60
N GLU A 233 28.77 -0.57 1.31
CA GLU A 233 27.60 -1.45 1.41
C GLU A 233 26.57 -0.95 2.44
N ASP A 234 26.27 0.34 2.40
CA ASP A 234 25.04 0.84 3.02
C ASP A 234 24.02 1.19 1.93
N PRO A 235 23.57 0.23 1.07
CA PRO A 235 22.24 0.35 0.56
C PRO A 235 21.35 0.11 1.78
N LEU A 236 20.55 1.07 2.20
CA LEU A 236 19.16 1.02 1.76
C LEU A 236 18.43 -0.32 2.13
N ASN A 237 18.80 -1.04 3.20
CA ASN A 237 18.16 -2.23 3.83
C ASN A 237 17.05 -2.92 3.01
N ASN A 238 17.36 -3.45 1.82
CA ASN A 238 16.40 -4.22 1.05
C ASN A 238 16.25 -5.61 1.72
N PRO A 239 15.06 -6.00 2.21
CA PRO A 239 14.84 -7.33 2.79
C PRO A 239 15.09 -8.50 1.84
N LEU A 240 15.17 -8.24 0.54
CA LEU A 240 15.34 -9.23 -0.52
C LEU A 240 16.71 -9.11 -1.22
N HIS A 241 17.68 -8.41 -0.65
CA HIS A 241 19.01 -8.20 -1.27
C HIS A 241 19.72 -9.50 -1.67
N ASN A 242 19.53 -10.60 -0.92
CA ASN A 242 20.13 -11.91 -1.22
C ASN A 242 19.26 -12.80 -2.12
N VAL A 243 18.11 -12.32 -2.58
CA VAL A 243 17.16 -13.11 -3.35
C VAL A 243 17.39 -12.85 -4.83
N HIS A 244 17.73 -13.89 -5.58
CA HIS A 244 17.87 -13.78 -7.02
C HIS A 244 16.52 -13.89 -7.73
N PHE A 245 16.17 -12.86 -8.50
CA PHE A 245 14.97 -12.81 -9.33
C PHE A 245 15.33 -12.98 -10.80
N SER A 246 15.04 -14.16 -11.36
CA SER A 246 15.10 -14.35 -12.81
C SER A 246 13.96 -13.60 -13.49
N ALA A 247 14.14 -13.19 -14.76
CA ALA A 247 13.07 -12.55 -15.53
C ALA A 247 11.80 -13.42 -15.60
N GLN A 248 11.96 -14.75 -15.69
CA GLN A 248 10.84 -15.70 -15.67
C GLN A 248 10.12 -15.70 -14.32
N THR A 249 10.86 -15.62 -13.20
CA THR A 249 10.27 -15.51 -11.87
C THR A 249 9.46 -14.22 -11.76
N ILE A 250 10.04 -13.09 -12.14
CA ILE A 250 9.37 -11.77 -12.09
C ILE A 250 8.08 -11.79 -12.91
N ALA A 251 8.12 -12.32 -14.14
CA ALA A 251 6.94 -12.41 -15.00
C ALA A 251 5.81 -13.26 -14.37
N LYS A 252 6.15 -14.36 -13.67
CA LYS A 252 5.17 -15.18 -12.96
C LYS A 252 4.54 -14.45 -11.78
N LEU A 253 5.35 -13.73 -10.99
CA LEU A 253 4.84 -12.93 -9.86
C LEU A 253 3.91 -11.82 -10.37
N ILE A 254 4.32 -11.08 -11.40
CA ILE A 254 3.46 -10.05 -12.02
C ILE A 254 2.14 -10.65 -12.52
N ALA A 255 2.19 -11.81 -13.19
CA ALA A 255 0.98 -12.47 -13.68
C ALA A 255 0.05 -12.90 -12.53
N LEU A 256 0.59 -13.49 -11.45
CA LEU A 256 -0.19 -13.89 -10.29
C LEU A 256 -0.81 -12.68 -9.58
N ALA A 257 -0.04 -11.62 -9.38
CA ALA A 257 -0.50 -10.39 -8.76
C ALA A 257 -1.63 -9.72 -9.55
N LEU A 258 -1.50 -9.66 -10.88
CA LEU A 258 -2.56 -9.15 -11.77
C LEU A 258 -3.82 -10.01 -11.71
N VAL A 259 -3.68 -11.34 -11.73
CA VAL A 259 -4.82 -12.26 -11.64
C VAL A 259 -5.52 -12.11 -10.28
N GLY A 260 -4.76 -12.10 -9.18
CA GLY A 260 -5.29 -11.94 -7.82
C GLY A 260 -6.07 -10.63 -7.68
N SER A 261 -5.45 -9.51 -8.07
CA SER A 261 -6.08 -8.20 -8.03
C SER A 261 -7.31 -8.09 -8.93
N THR A 262 -7.27 -8.68 -10.13
CA THR A 262 -8.41 -8.72 -11.05
C THR A 262 -9.57 -9.49 -10.45
N VAL A 263 -9.33 -10.69 -9.91
CA VAL A 263 -10.37 -11.51 -9.29
C VAL A 263 -11.02 -10.77 -8.12
N VAL A 264 -10.23 -10.18 -7.23
CA VAL A 264 -10.74 -9.40 -6.09
C VAL A 264 -11.56 -8.20 -6.56
N THR A 265 -11.06 -7.45 -7.54
CA THR A 265 -11.77 -6.28 -8.08
C THR A 265 -13.09 -6.67 -8.74
N LEU A 266 -13.11 -7.74 -9.53
CA LEU A 266 -14.34 -8.23 -10.16
C LEU A 266 -15.36 -8.72 -9.13
N ILE A 267 -14.90 -9.37 -8.05
CA ILE A 267 -15.77 -9.75 -6.93
C ILE A 267 -16.37 -8.50 -6.28
N ILE A 268 -15.57 -7.47 -6.02
CA ILE A 268 -16.05 -6.20 -5.46
C ILE A 268 -17.08 -5.55 -6.40
N ILE A 269 -16.85 -5.53 -7.70
CA ILE A 269 -17.80 -4.94 -8.68
C ILE A 269 -19.08 -5.78 -8.84
N TYR A 270 -18.99 -7.11 -8.72
CA TYR A 270 -20.09 -8.03 -9.00
C TYR A 270 -20.97 -8.30 -7.77
N VAL A 271 -20.36 -8.53 -6.61
CA VAL A 271 -21.06 -8.88 -5.37
C VAL A 271 -21.65 -7.64 -4.68
N LEU A 272 -21.12 -6.45 -4.98
CA LEU A 272 -21.56 -5.18 -4.42
C LEU A 272 -22.22 -4.31 -5.48
#